data_AF-A0A2S7TJQ1-F1
#
_entry.id   AF-A0A2S7TJQ1-F1
#
_cell.length_a   1.000
_cell.length_b   1.000
_cell.length_c   1.000
_cell.angle_alpha   90.00
_cell.angle_beta   90.00
_cell.angle_gamma   90.00
#
_symmetry.space_group_name_H-M   'P 1'
#
loop_
_entity.id
_entity.type
_entity.pdbx_description
1 polymer ?
#
loop_
_entity_poly.entity_id
_entity_poly.type
_entity_poly.pdbx_seq_one_letter_code
_entity_poly.pdbx_strand_id
1 'polypeptide(L)'
;MKKILLLLLFISNWSYAQIGPESLFALPALTTAEMNTIAPLSGLKSGTLFYNTTVDSLYLRTNSAWQKIAPINDISSTDPFLTITNTNNVFEITTNFTNIENELLFEDDDFCYVSMLSNQTEYLVIRYHKADPNIETRATGAVPQPSSLAAVQALTFN
;
A
#
# COMPACT_ATOMS: atom_id res chain seq x y z
N MET A 1 71.53 1.41 35.18
CA MET A 1 70.54 2.43 34.74
C MET A 1 69.66 1.74 33.68
N LYS A 2 68.53 1.07 33.96
CA LYS A 2 67.20 1.55 34.41
C LYS A 2 66.92 3.02 34.07
N LYS A 3 65.78 3.20 33.36
CA LYS A 3 65.04 4.44 33.04
C LYS A 3 65.41 5.14 31.72
N ILE A 4 65.10 4.50 30.58
CA ILE A 4 64.46 5.11 29.38
C ILE A 4 63.70 3.95 28.68
N LEU A 5 62.90 3.24 29.48
CA LEU A 5 61.66 2.68 28.96
C LEU A 5 60.71 3.87 28.89
N LEU A 6 59.83 3.88 27.88
CA LEU A 6 58.52 4.54 27.99
C LEU A 6 58.37 6.04 27.62
N LEU A 7 59.13 6.60 26.66
CA LEU A 7 58.79 7.95 26.12
C LEU A 7 58.73 8.05 24.59
N LEU A 8 58.67 6.92 23.88
CA LEU A 8 58.38 6.91 22.43
C LEU A 8 57.16 6.02 22.09
N LEU A 9 56.42 5.59 23.12
CA LEU A 9 55.21 4.76 23.02
C LEU A 9 53.91 5.58 23.06
N PHE A 10 53.99 6.89 22.85
CA PHE A 10 52.83 7.81 22.92
C PHE A 10 52.67 8.72 21.70
N ILE A 11 53.19 8.34 20.53
CA ILE A 11 52.71 8.96 19.29
C ILE A 11 51.48 8.18 18.82
N SER A 12 50.39 8.45 19.53
CA SER A 12 49.03 8.56 19.01
C SER A 12 48.67 7.62 17.84
N ASN A 13 48.03 6.50 18.18
CA ASN A 13 47.03 5.89 17.30
C ASN A 13 45.86 6.88 17.16
N TRP A 14 46.02 7.87 16.30
CA TRP A 14 44.91 8.65 15.79
C TRP A 14 44.30 7.91 14.62
N SER A 15 43.59 6.82 14.93
CA SER A 15 42.59 6.29 14.02
C SER A 15 41.37 7.21 14.11
N TYR A 16 41.37 8.27 13.31
CA TYR A 16 40.14 8.99 13.01
C TYR A 16 39.31 8.12 12.06
N ALA A 17 38.32 7.42 12.60
CA ALA A 17 37.16 7.07 11.80
C ALA A 17 36.29 8.35 11.68
N GLN A 18 36.74 9.32 10.89
CA GLN A 18 35.92 10.47 10.53
C GLN A 18 35.05 10.08 9.33
N ILE A 19 33.82 9.69 9.63
CA ILE A 19 32.66 9.93 8.77
C ILE A 19 32.64 11.44 8.55
N GLY A 20 32.96 11.91 7.34
CA GLY A 20 33.04 13.34 7.03
C GLY A 20 31.70 14.05 7.32
N PRO A 21 31.67 15.39 7.40
CA PRO A 21 30.44 16.14 7.66
C PRO A 21 29.34 15.90 6.60
N GLU A 22 29.71 15.38 5.43
CA GLU A 22 28.83 14.95 4.33
C GLU A 22 28.39 13.47 4.43
N SER A 23 28.87 12.72 5.43
CA SER A 23 28.68 11.27 5.50
C SER A 23 27.31 10.91 6.06
N LEU A 24 26.31 11.37 5.32
CA LEU A 24 25.15 10.60 4.90
C LEU A 24 25.64 9.25 4.37
N PHE A 25 25.03 8.13 4.79
CA PHE A 25 25.31 6.81 4.22
C PHE A 25 25.49 6.92 2.70
N ALA A 26 26.69 6.68 2.19
CA ALA A 26 26.95 6.73 0.76
C ALA A 26 26.18 5.57 0.12
N LEU A 27 25.00 5.89 -0.40
CA LEU A 27 24.17 4.94 -1.11
C LEU A 27 24.84 4.70 -2.47
N PRO A 28 25.23 3.46 -2.81
CA PRO A 28 25.81 3.17 -4.11
C PRO A 28 24.85 3.60 -5.22
N ALA A 29 25.38 4.25 -6.25
CA ALA A 29 24.63 4.68 -7.42
C ALA A 29 25.05 3.85 -8.63
N LEU A 30 24.10 3.24 -9.33
CA LEU A 30 24.33 2.37 -10.48
C LEU A 30 23.38 2.73 -11.62
N THR A 31 23.81 2.56 -12.86
CA THR A 31 22.90 2.53 -14.01
C THR A 31 22.12 1.21 -14.04
N THR A 32 21.02 1.15 -14.81
CA THR A 32 20.27 -0.12 -15.01
C THR A 32 21.15 -1.22 -15.60
N ALA A 33 22.10 -0.87 -16.47
CA ALA A 33 23.03 -1.83 -17.04
C ALA A 33 23.96 -2.42 -15.97
N GLU A 34 24.55 -1.57 -15.12
CA GLU A 34 25.43 -2.01 -14.02
C GLU A 34 24.66 -2.82 -12.96
N MET A 35 23.42 -2.46 -12.65
CA MET A 35 22.56 -3.26 -11.76
C MET A 35 22.39 -4.70 -12.28
N ASN A 36 22.16 -4.86 -13.59
CA ASN A 36 21.90 -6.15 -14.22
C ASN A 36 23.17 -7.00 -14.38
N THR A 37 24.36 -6.40 -14.37
CA THR A 37 25.64 -7.14 -14.44
C THR A 37 26.11 -7.65 -13.09
N ILE A 38 25.47 -7.25 -11.99
CA ILE A 38 25.78 -7.79 -10.66
C ILE A 38 25.23 -9.22 -10.56
N ALA A 39 26.01 -10.15 -11.09
CA ALA A 39 25.80 -11.58 -11.00
C ALA A 39 27.07 -12.28 -10.46
N PRO A 40 26.93 -13.34 -9.64
CA PRO A 40 25.67 -13.89 -9.15
C PRO A 40 25.13 -13.08 -7.96
N LEU A 41 23.82 -12.90 -7.94
CA LEU A 41 23.10 -12.22 -6.85
C LEU A 41 23.22 -12.93 -5.48
N SER A 42 23.84 -14.11 -5.44
CA SER A 42 24.11 -14.92 -4.24
C SER A 42 25.26 -14.39 -3.37
N GLY A 43 26.13 -13.53 -3.91
CA GLY A 43 27.20 -12.86 -3.15
C GLY A 43 26.74 -11.59 -2.43
N LEU A 44 25.54 -11.09 -2.75
CA LEU A 44 24.96 -9.90 -2.14
C LEU A 44 24.03 -10.29 -0.99
N LYS A 45 24.18 -9.60 0.15
CA LYS A 45 23.29 -9.77 1.28
C LYS A 45 21.92 -9.17 0.96
N SER A 46 20.84 -9.86 1.32
CA SER A 46 19.51 -9.22 1.33
C SER A 46 19.51 -8.04 2.31
N GLY A 47 18.79 -6.98 1.97
CA GLY A 47 18.79 -5.72 2.71
C GLY A 47 19.72 -4.66 2.13
N THR A 48 20.58 -4.99 1.16
CA THR A 48 21.39 -4.01 0.45
C THR A 48 20.51 -3.02 -0.32
N LEU A 49 20.81 -1.74 -0.18
CA LEU A 49 20.17 -0.63 -0.89
C LEU A 49 21.13 -0.04 -1.92
N PHE A 50 20.60 0.42 -3.05
CA PHE A 50 21.33 1.26 -4.00
C PHE A 50 20.36 2.16 -4.78
N TYR A 51 20.85 3.27 -5.33
CA TYR A 51 20.10 4.18 -6.18
C TYR A 51 20.37 3.88 -7.67
N ASN A 52 19.31 3.66 -8.44
CA ASN A 52 19.42 3.52 -9.89
C ASN A 52 19.32 4.89 -10.57
N THR A 53 20.43 5.35 -11.17
CA THR A 53 20.54 6.67 -11.81
C THR A 53 19.89 6.75 -13.19
N THR A 54 19.54 5.62 -13.80
CA THR A 54 18.87 5.59 -15.11
C THR A 54 17.36 5.83 -14.98
N VAL A 55 16.76 5.39 -13.87
CA VAL A 55 15.30 5.47 -13.63
C VAL A 55 14.94 6.25 -12.37
N ASP A 56 15.91 6.94 -11.78
CA ASP A 56 15.79 7.75 -10.57
C ASP A 56 15.00 7.07 -9.45
N SER A 57 15.44 5.88 -9.06
CA SER A 57 14.70 5.05 -8.09
C SER A 57 15.61 4.28 -7.15
N LEU A 58 15.17 4.14 -5.90
CA LEU A 58 15.82 3.30 -4.90
C LEU A 58 15.45 1.82 -5.13
N TYR A 59 16.39 0.92 -4.92
CA TYR A 59 16.18 -0.52 -4.99
C TYR A 59 16.67 -1.21 -3.72
N LEU A 60 15.96 -2.27 -3.32
CA LEU A 60 16.30 -3.16 -2.21
C LEU A 60 16.63 -4.56 -2.75
N ARG A 61 17.69 -5.16 -2.23
CA ARG A 61 18.01 -6.56 -2.48
C ARG A 61 17.11 -7.47 -1.64
N THR A 62 16.22 -8.22 -2.27
CA THR A 62 15.50 -9.34 -1.61
C THR A 62 16.40 -10.58 -1.57
N ASN A 63 15.86 -11.77 -1.26
CA ASN A 63 16.65 -13.00 -1.33
C ASN A 63 16.98 -13.40 -2.78
N SER A 64 16.17 -13.00 -3.76
CA SER A 64 16.25 -13.53 -5.15
C SER A 64 16.31 -12.48 -6.26
N ALA A 65 15.82 -11.24 -6.04
CA ALA A 65 15.90 -10.17 -7.02
C ALA A 65 16.28 -8.80 -6.43
N TRP A 66 16.51 -7.83 -7.32
CA TRP A 66 16.39 -6.42 -6.99
C TRP A 66 14.93 -6.01 -7.05
N GLN A 67 14.42 -5.41 -5.98
CA GLN A 67 13.07 -4.89 -5.92
C GLN A 67 13.14 -3.36 -5.90
N LYS A 68 12.51 -2.72 -6.88
CA LYS A 68 12.33 -1.28 -6.87
C LYS A 68 11.53 -0.89 -5.62
N ILE A 69 12.07 0.02 -4.81
CA ILE A 69 11.30 0.69 -3.77
C ILE A 69 10.52 1.78 -4.48
N ALA A 70 9.28 1.45 -4.86
CA ALA A 70 8.35 2.44 -5.35
C ALA A 70 7.89 3.32 -4.17
N PRO A 71 7.63 4.62 -4.40
CA PRO A 71 6.67 5.30 -3.55
C PRO A 71 5.36 4.50 -3.60
N ILE A 72 4.68 4.36 -2.46
CA ILE A 72 3.40 3.66 -2.41
C ILE A 72 2.44 4.49 -3.27
N ASN A 73 2.27 4.12 -4.54
CA ASN A 73 1.40 4.83 -5.50
C ASN A 73 0.18 3.98 -5.90
N ASP A 74 0.19 2.69 -5.54
CA ASP A 74 -0.79 1.71 -6.01
C ASP A 74 -1.62 1.13 -4.85
N ILE A 75 -2.19 2.01 -4.03
CA ILE A 75 -3.26 1.58 -3.10
C ILE A 75 -4.57 1.65 -3.90
N SER A 76 -5.08 0.50 -4.29
CA SER A 76 -6.41 0.36 -4.90
C SER A 76 -7.39 -0.24 -3.89
N SER A 77 -8.63 0.25 -3.89
CA SER A 77 -9.74 -0.38 -3.18
C SER A 77 -10.34 -1.51 -4.02
N THR A 78 -10.76 -2.60 -3.36
CA THR A 78 -11.67 -3.60 -3.96
C THR A 78 -13.14 -3.25 -3.72
N ASP A 79 -13.43 -2.29 -2.85
CA ASP A 79 -14.78 -1.78 -2.62
C ASP A 79 -15.14 -0.80 -3.77
N PRO A 80 -16.19 -1.08 -4.57
CA PRO A 80 -16.60 -0.23 -5.69
C PRO A 80 -17.06 1.18 -5.28
N PHE A 81 -17.36 1.38 -3.99
CA PHE A 81 -17.80 2.66 -3.47
C PHE A 81 -16.67 3.54 -2.94
N LEU A 82 -15.45 3.01 -2.86
CA LEU A 82 -14.29 3.75 -2.40
C LEU A 82 -13.34 3.99 -3.56
N THR A 83 -13.09 5.26 -3.85
CA THR A 83 -11.98 5.67 -4.69
C THR A 83 -10.81 6.05 -3.80
N ILE A 84 -9.67 5.38 -3.99
CA ILE A 84 -8.41 5.76 -3.34
C ILE A 84 -7.56 6.46 -4.39
N THR A 85 -7.27 7.74 -4.16
CA THR A 85 -6.34 8.51 -4.97
C THR A 85 -5.05 8.64 -4.19
N ASN A 86 -3.99 7.98 -4.69
CA ASN A 86 -2.67 8.06 -4.09
C ASN A 86 -1.66 8.57 -5.13
N THR A 87 -1.34 9.85 -5.01
CA THR A 87 -0.37 10.54 -5.86
C THR A 87 0.77 11.07 -5.00
N ASN A 88 1.83 11.57 -5.64
CA ASN A 88 3.00 12.12 -4.93
C ASN A 88 2.67 13.23 -3.91
N ASN A 89 1.51 13.89 -4.01
CA ASN A 89 1.13 15.03 -3.17
C ASN A 89 -0.18 14.83 -2.39
N VAL A 90 -0.98 13.82 -2.73
CA VAL A 90 -2.34 13.65 -2.19
C VAL A 90 -2.58 12.18 -1.92
N PHE A 91 -2.94 11.89 -0.67
CA PHE A 91 -3.60 10.65 -0.29
C PHE A 91 -5.04 10.99 0.08
N GLU A 92 -5.99 10.57 -0.75
CA GLU A 92 -7.41 10.84 -0.57
C GLU A 92 -8.22 9.55 -0.68
N ILE A 93 -9.19 9.40 0.22
CA ILE A 93 -10.19 8.35 0.18
C ILE A 93 -11.55 9.03 0.02
N THR A 94 -12.20 8.79 -1.12
CA THR A 94 -13.49 9.40 -1.47
C THR A 94 -14.54 8.32 -1.65
N THR A 95 -15.79 8.59 -1.24
CA THR A 95 -16.93 7.70 -1.49
C THR A 95 -17.65 8.11 -2.78
N ASN A 96 -17.89 7.16 -3.69
CA ASN A 96 -18.64 7.41 -4.92
C ASN A 96 -20.17 7.35 -4.70
N PHE A 97 -20.61 6.75 -3.59
CA PHE A 97 -22.02 6.67 -3.21
C PHE A 97 -22.42 7.95 -2.47
N THR A 98 -23.07 8.88 -3.19
CA THR A 98 -23.44 10.20 -2.68
C THR A 98 -24.91 10.49 -3.00
N ASN A 99 -25.53 11.42 -2.26
CA ASN A 99 -26.94 11.79 -2.41
C ASN A 99 -27.89 10.59 -2.30
N ILE A 100 -27.93 10.02 -1.09
CA ILE A 100 -28.77 8.85 -0.81
C ILE A 100 -30.22 9.28 -0.70
N GLU A 101 -31.05 8.65 -1.52
CA GLU A 101 -32.47 8.92 -1.62
C GLU A 101 -33.26 7.61 -1.56
N ASN A 102 -34.54 7.72 -1.22
CA ASN A 102 -35.54 6.65 -1.29
C ASN A 102 -35.10 5.33 -0.62
N GLU A 103 -34.72 5.40 0.66
CA GLU A 103 -34.40 4.21 1.46
C GLU A 103 -35.66 3.36 1.68
N LEU A 104 -35.60 2.10 1.26
CA LEU A 104 -36.64 1.10 1.42
C LEU A 104 -36.09 -0.08 2.22
N LEU A 105 -36.86 -0.51 3.22
CA LEU A 105 -36.50 -1.65 4.06
C LEU A 105 -37.39 -2.86 3.76
N PHE A 106 -36.76 -4.02 3.66
CA PHE A 106 -37.42 -5.31 3.50
C PHE A 106 -36.79 -6.34 4.44
N GLU A 107 -37.52 -7.39 4.76
CA GLU A 107 -37.01 -8.48 5.58
C GLU A 107 -37.62 -9.82 5.20
N ASP A 108 -36.86 -10.89 5.42
CA ASP A 108 -37.33 -12.27 5.44
C ASP A 108 -36.90 -12.95 6.76
N ASP A 109 -36.94 -14.28 6.83
CA ASP A 109 -36.62 -15.02 8.05
C ASP A 109 -35.15 -14.83 8.49
N ASP A 110 -34.23 -14.71 7.52
CA ASP A 110 -32.78 -14.75 7.78
C ASP A 110 -32.11 -13.37 7.63
N PHE A 111 -32.67 -12.47 6.82
CA PHE A 111 -32.00 -11.25 6.39
C PHE A 111 -32.86 -9.97 6.50
N CYS A 112 -32.17 -8.86 6.75
CA CYS A 112 -32.67 -7.50 6.54
C CYS A 112 -32.04 -6.90 5.28
N TYR A 113 -32.85 -6.27 4.43
CA TYR A 113 -32.42 -5.63 3.20
C TYR A 113 -32.66 -4.13 3.28
N VAL A 114 -31.65 -3.35 2.95
CA VAL A 114 -31.74 -1.90 2.82
C VAL A 114 -31.48 -1.55 1.36
N SER A 115 -32.52 -1.16 0.64
CA SER A 115 -32.44 -0.70 -0.74
C SER A 115 -32.40 0.82 -0.75
N MET A 116 -31.42 1.38 -1.45
CA MET A 116 -31.20 2.83 -1.54
C MET A 116 -30.90 3.22 -2.97
N LEU A 117 -31.16 4.48 -3.29
CA LEU A 117 -30.88 5.09 -4.58
C LEU A 117 -29.77 6.13 -4.41
N SER A 118 -28.78 6.13 -5.30
CA SER A 118 -27.69 7.11 -5.35
C SER A 118 -27.84 7.95 -6.61
N ASN A 119 -27.82 9.28 -6.42
CA ASN A 119 -27.86 10.27 -7.50
C ASN A 119 -29.00 10.09 -8.52
N GLN A 120 -30.11 9.43 -8.16
CA GLN A 120 -31.21 9.12 -9.10
C GLN A 120 -30.84 8.21 -10.28
N THR A 121 -29.63 7.65 -10.31
CA THR A 121 -29.09 6.88 -11.45
C THR A 121 -28.80 5.42 -11.12
N GLU A 122 -28.46 5.14 -9.86
CA GLU A 122 -27.98 3.83 -9.42
C GLU A 122 -28.68 3.40 -8.13
N TYR A 123 -28.74 2.10 -7.87
CA TYR A 123 -29.18 1.58 -6.58
C TYR A 123 -28.07 0.76 -5.90
N LEU A 124 -28.16 0.71 -4.58
CA LEU A 124 -27.44 -0.21 -3.71
C LEU A 124 -28.47 -0.95 -2.86
N VAL A 125 -28.37 -2.28 -2.82
CA VAL A 125 -29.07 -3.10 -1.85
C VAL A 125 -28.02 -3.75 -0.95
N ILE A 126 -28.09 -3.45 0.34
CA ILE A 126 -27.28 -4.11 1.36
C ILE A 126 -28.14 -5.15 2.05
N ARG A 127 -27.63 -6.37 2.17
CA ARG A 127 -28.29 -7.48 2.87
C ARG A 127 -27.45 -7.87 4.08
N TYR A 128 -28.05 -7.80 5.27
CA TYR A 128 -27.45 -8.18 6.56
C TYR A 128 -28.11 -9.43 7.11
N HIS A 129 -27.33 -10.39 7.60
CA HIS A 129 -27.87 -11.54 8.31
C HIS A 129 -28.38 -11.14 9.71
N LYS A 130 -29.61 -11.51 10.06
CA LYS A 130 -30.28 -11.08 11.30
C LYS A 130 -29.58 -11.57 12.56
N ALA A 131 -28.99 -12.77 12.51
CA ALA A 131 -28.30 -13.36 13.66
C ALA A 131 -26.80 -13.00 13.74
N ASP A 132 -26.19 -12.52 12.64
CA ASP A 132 -24.78 -12.12 12.60
C ASP A 132 -24.62 -10.90 11.67
N PRO A 133 -24.67 -9.69 12.22
CA PRO A 133 -24.57 -8.46 11.44
C PRO A 133 -23.23 -8.29 10.69
N ASN A 134 -22.21 -9.09 11.00
CA ASN A 134 -20.93 -9.06 10.27
C ASN A 134 -21.04 -9.78 8.92
N ILE A 135 -22.09 -10.55 8.69
CA ILE A 135 -22.40 -11.15 7.39
C ILE A 135 -23.23 -10.14 6.60
N GLU A 136 -22.52 -9.31 5.85
CA GLU A 136 -23.06 -8.32 4.93
C GLU A 136 -22.67 -8.67 3.50
N THR A 137 -23.61 -8.60 2.58
CA THR A 137 -23.35 -8.71 1.14
C THR A 137 -24.10 -7.61 0.40
N ARG A 138 -23.60 -7.22 -0.77
CA ARG A 138 -24.13 -6.05 -1.49
C ARG A 138 -24.50 -6.40 -2.92
N ALA A 139 -25.52 -5.73 -3.44
CA ALA A 139 -25.91 -5.76 -4.83
C ALA A 139 -26.06 -4.34 -5.36
N THR A 140 -25.57 -4.09 -6.57
CA THR A 140 -25.65 -2.79 -7.23
C THR A 140 -26.25 -2.92 -8.62
N GLY A 141 -26.84 -1.83 -9.11
CA GLY A 141 -27.36 -1.77 -10.47
C GLY A 141 -27.83 -0.39 -10.85
N ALA A 142 -28.23 -0.23 -12.11
CA ALA A 142 -28.90 0.98 -12.58
C ALA A 142 -30.38 0.97 -12.17
N VAL A 143 -31.01 2.14 -12.16
CA VAL A 143 -32.47 2.26 -12.00
C VAL A 143 -33.25 1.35 -12.97
N PRO A 144 -34.45 0.85 -12.60
CA PRO A 144 -35.21 1.19 -11.39
C PRO A 144 -34.69 0.50 -10.13
N GLN A 145 -34.75 1.21 -9.01
CA GLN A 145 -34.47 0.63 -7.69
C GLN A 145 -35.47 -0.51 -7.39
N PRO A 146 -35.00 -1.65 -6.88
CA PRO A 146 -35.87 -2.71 -6.38
C PRO A 146 -36.79 -2.23 -5.24
N SER A 147 -38.09 -2.36 -5.41
CA SER A 147 -39.11 -1.80 -4.50
C SER A 147 -39.99 -2.85 -3.81
N SER A 148 -39.59 -4.12 -3.84
CA SER A 148 -40.29 -5.21 -3.14
C SER A 148 -39.32 -6.26 -2.62
N LEU A 149 -39.75 -7.05 -1.62
CA LEU A 149 -38.96 -8.16 -1.06
C LEU A 149 -38.52 -9.16 -2.15
N ALA A 150 -39.45 -9.56 -3.02
CA ALA A 150 -39.14 -10.50 -4.11
C ALA A 150 -38.10 -9.92 -5.09
N ALA A 151 -38.14 -8.60 -5.35
CA ALA A 151 -37.17 -7.94 -6.22
C ALA A 151 -35.78 -7.87 -5.59
N VAL A 152 -35.65 -7.56 -4.28
CA VAL A 152 -34.35 -7.54 -3.61
C VAL A 152 -33.75 -8.92 -3.45
N GLN A 153 -34.57 -9.96 -3.27
CA GLN A 153 -34.13 -11.36 -3.17
C GLN A 153 -33.63 -11.93 -4.51
N ALA A 154 -34.10 -11.39 -5.65
CA ALA A 154 -33.68 -11.81 -6.98
C ALA A 154 -32.30 -11.26 -7.39
N LEU A 155 -31.70 -10.37 -6.60
CA LEU A 155 -30.41 -9.77 -6.90
C LEU A 155 -29.25 -10.75 -6.69
N THR A 156 -28.18 -10.56 -7.44
CA THR A 156 -26.90 -11.24 -7.20
C THR A 156 -26.08 -10.42 -6.22
N PHE A 157 -25.81 -11.00 -5.05
CA PHE A 157 -25.03 -10.38 -3.98
C PHE A 157 -23.58 -10.85 -4.02
N ASN A 158 -22.64 -9.90 -3.88
CA ASN A 158 -21.20 -10.15 -3.79
C ASN A 158 -20.62 -9.61 -2.48
#